data_AF-A0A960VFL5-F1
#
_entry.id   AF-A0A960VFL5-F1
#
_cell.length_a   1.000
_cell.length_b   1.000
_cell.length_c   1.000
_cell.angle_alpha   90.00
_cell.angle_beta   90.00
_cell.angle_gamma   90.00
#
_symmetry.space_group_name_H-M   'P 1'
#
loop_
_entity.id
_entity.type
_entity.pdbx_description
1 polymer ?
#
loop_
_entity_poly.entity_id
_entity_poly.type
_entity_poly.pdbx_seq_one_letter_code
_entity_poly.pdbx_strand_id
1 'polypeptide(L)'
;MERINSIQFRLNNPLDGNYNEVVSPFIEMASQSSGTSSRSSFSPLPKTKIDLAIEDFINKHKEVIKCSTVLSPASGVTFDELREGQKLLFKLPFRTPEEKSKARRLGGVNKLGQPITITGTFLRLIVGPKDEYHIFAKGPHGVLLRAFEERPVRLAVPRYSEAGEGLEKNSKAMWIVAIGFLIFIAVLGVIYFL
;
A
#
# COMPACT_ATOMS: atom_id res chain seq x y z
N MET A 1 51.21 1.83 0.66
CA MET A 1 49.99 1.02 0.44
C MET A 1 49.77 0.95 -1.07
N GLU A 2 50.21 -0.13 -1.71
CA GLU A 2 50.06 -0.35 -3.16
C GLU A 2 48.63 -0.79 -3.48
N ARG A 3 48.04 -0.20 -4.52
CA ARG A 3 46.72 -0.57 -5.04
C ARG A 3 46.87 -1.72 -6.01
N ILE A 4 46.26 -2.86 -5.70
CA ILE A 4 46.27 -4.04 -6.56
C ILE A 4 45.49 -3.73 -7.85
N ASN A 5 46.15 -3.91 -8.99
CA ASN A 5 45.59 -3.68 -10.32
C ASN A 5 44.69 -4.86 -10.73
N SER A 6 43.43 -4.57 -11.10
CA SER A 6 42.38 -5.56 -11.39
C SER A 6 42.74 -6.63 -12.44
N ILE A 7 43.71 -6.34 -13.31
CA ILE A 7 44.18 -7.26 -14.35
C ILE A 7 44.97 -8.43 -13.75
N GLN A 8 45.76 -8.19 -12.69
CA GLN A 8 46.53 -9.26 -12.05
C GLN A 8 45.66 -10.22 -11.23
N PHE A 9 44.49 -9.77 -10.76
CA PHE A 9 43.54 -10.65 -10.06
C PHE A 9 42.87 -11.66 -11.01
N ARG A 10 42.71 -11.31 -12.30
CA ARG A 10 42.12 -12.19 -13.31
C ARG A 10 43.05 -13.34 -13.72
N LEU A 11 44.36 -13.10 -13.73
CA LEU A 11 45.36 -14.09 -14.18
C LEU A 11 45.63 -15.21 -13.17
N ASN A 12 45.35 -14.99 -11.88
CA ASN A 12 45.67 -15.93 -10.81
C ASN A 12 44.43 -16.46 -10.08
N ASN A 13 43.24 -16.44 -10.69
CA ASN A 13 42.04 -16.97 -10.07
C ASN A 13 41.95 -18.51 -10.27
N PRO A 14 42.08 -19.34 -9.21
CA PRO A 14 42.06 -20.80 -9.31
C PRO A 14 40.66 -21.40 -9.61
N LEU A 15 39.64 -20.56 -9.84
CA LEU A 15 38.28 -20.96 -10.19
C LEU A 15 38.01 -20.72 -11.69
N ASP A 16 38.84 -21.34 -12.54
CA ASP A 16 38.76 -21.31 -14.01
C ASP A 16 37.47 -22.00 -14.51
N GLY A 17 36.34 -21.36 -14.23
CA GLY A 17 35.03 -21.72 -14.73
C GLY A 17 34.76 -20.97 -16.01
N ASN A 18 34.59 -21.70 -17.12
CA ASN A 18 34.12 -21.17 -18.40
C ASN A 18 32.87 -20.29 -18.21
N TYR A 19 33.05 -18.98 -18.28
CA TYR A 19 31.92 -18.06 -18.41
C TYR A 19 31.54 -18.03 -19.89
N ASN A 20 30.39 -18.60 -20.25
CA ASN A 20 29.80 -18.34 -21.56
C ASN A 20 29.56 -16.82 -21.67
N GLU A 21 30.12 -16.20 -22.70
CA GLU A 21 29.87 -14.79 -23.00
C GLU A 21 28.36 -14.56 -23.07
N VAL A 22 27.84 -13.74 -22.16
CA VAL A 22 26.50 -13.19 -22.29
C VAL A 22 26.56 -12.22 -23.45
N VAL A 23 26.07 -12.66 -24.62
CA VAL A 23 25.85 -11.81 -25.79
C VAL A 23 25.01 -10.63 -25.33
N SER A 24 25.66 -9.48 -25.21
CA SER A 24 24.99 -8.22 -24.87
C SER A 24 24.16 -7.81 -26.09
N PRO A 25 22.83 -7.65 -26.00
CA PRO A 25 21.99 -7.36 -27.17
C PRO A 25 22.06 -5.89 -27.60
N PHE A 26 23.19 -5.23 -27.35
CA PHE A 26 23.35 -3.80 -27.59
C PHE A 26 24.69 -3.59 -28.29
N ILE A 27 24.71 -3.89 -29.59
CA ILE A 27 25.36 -3.16 -30.69
C ILE A 27 25.15 -4.01 -31.94
N GLU A 28 24.06 -3.76 -32.65
CA GLU A 28 23.98 -4.02 -34.08
C GLU A 28 23.03 -2.98 -34.72
N MET A 29 23.33 -1.70 -34.48
CA MET A 29 22.87 -0.61 -35.34
C MET A 29 23.90 -0.43 -36.45
N ALA A 30 23.85 -1.29 -37.47
CA ALA A 30 24.25 -0.94 -38.82
C ALA A 30 23.88 -2.09 -39.76
N SER A 31 22.66 -2.03 -40.30
CA SER A 31 22.39 -2.07 -41.75
C SER A 31 21.09 -2.80 -42.10
N GLN A 32 20.33 -2.11 -42.95
CA GLN A 32 19.30 -2.60 -43.87
C GLN A 32 17.85 -2.71 -43.39
N SER A 33 17.10 -1.80 -43.99
CA SER A 33 15.65 -1.65 -44.09
C SER A 33 14.92 -2.89 -44.63
N SER A 34 13.76 -3.15 -44.04
CA SER A 34 12.43 -3.26 -44.68
C SER A 34 11.63 -4.46 -44.19
N GLY A 35 10.40 -4.18 -43.76
CA GLY A 35 9.32 -5.16 -43.76
C GLY A 35 9.08 -5.92 -42.45
N THR A 36 7.91 -5.65 -41.89
CA THR A 36 7.16 -6.51 -40.96
C THR A 36 7.55 -6.38 -39.49
N SER A 37 6.86 -5.45 -38.82
CA SER A 37 6.63 -5.47 -37.39
C SER A 37 6.01 -6.81 -36.97
N SER A 38 6.85 -7.79 -36.64
CA SER A 38 6.46 -8.89 -35.78
C SER A 38 6.22 -8.30 -34.41
N ARG A 39 4.98 -7.85 -34.22
CA ARG A 39 4.36 -7.58 -32.93
C ARG A 39 4.57 -8.87 -32.13
N SER A 40 5.61 -8.89 -31.30
CA SER A 40 5.83 -9.96 -30.34
C SER A 40 4.58 -9.97 -29.49
N SER A 41 3.71 -10.94 -29.78
CA SER A 41 2.60 -11.31 -28.95
C SER A 41 3.21 -11.81 -27.65
N PHE A 42 3.47 -10.87 -26.75
CA PHE A 42 3.74 -11.15 -25.35
C PHE A 42 2.43 -11.76 -24.83
N SER A 43 2.27 -13.06 -25.04
CA SER A 43 1.19 -13.83 -24.45
C SER A 43 1.40 -13.68 -22.95
N PRO A 44 0.48 -13.05 -22.20
CA PRO A 44 0.63 -12.93 -20.78
C PRO A 44 0.73 -14.36 -20.22
N LEU A 45 1.84 -14.63 -19.52
CA LEU A 45 2.05 -15.87 -18.79
C LEU A 45 0.76 -16.24 -18.04
N PRO A 46 0.38 -17.53 -17.97
CA PRO A 46 -0.83 -17.94 -17.30
C PRO A 46 -0.81 -17.45 -15.86
N LYS A 47 -1.74 -16.54 -15.53
CA LYS A 47 -1.89 -15.98 -14.18
C LYS A 47 -2.10 -17.12 -13.18
N THR A 48 -1.39 -17.06 -12.06
CA THR A 48 -1.56 -18.06 -11.02
C THR A 48 -2.94 -17.91 -10.38
N LYS A 49 -3.44 -18.96 -9.71
CA LYS A 49 -4.71 -18.88 -8.95
C LYS A 49 -4.71 -17.76 -7.90
N ILE A 50 -3.52 -17.42 -7.39
CA ILE A 50 -3.32 -16.38 -6.38
C ILE A 50 -3.43 -15.00 -7.03
N ASP A 51 -2.84 -14.80 -8.21
CA ASP A 51 -2.99 -13.56 -8.98
C ASP A 51 -4.46 -13.26 -9.28
N LEU A 52 -5.22 -14.31 -9.67
CA LEU A 52 -6.66 -14.20 -9.89
C LEU A 52 -7.40 -13.80 -8.60
N ALA A 53 -7.08 -14.44 -7.47
CA ALA A 53 -7.70 -14.10 -6.18
C ALA A 53 -7.39 -12.65 -5.74
N ILE A 54 -6.18 -12.17 -6.01
CA ILE A 54 -5.77 -10.78 -5.75
C ILE A 54 -6.55 -9.82 -6.65
N GLU A 55 -6.62 -10.10 -7.95
CA GLU A 55 -7.36 -9.27 -8.91
C GLU A 55 -8.85 -9.23 -8.59
N ASP A 56 -9.46 -10.38 -8.30
CA ASP A 56 -10.86 -10.48 -7.91
C ASP A 56 -11.17 -9.68 -6.65
N PHE A 57 -10.24 -9.63 -5.71
CA PHE A 57 -10.40 -8.85 -4.49
C PHE A 57 -10.25 -7.34 -4.74
N ILE A 58 -9.28 -6.96 -5.58
CA ILE A 58 -9.04 -5.58 -6.02
C ILE A 58 -10.25 -5.04 -6.79
N ASN A 59 -10.80 -5.82 -7.73
CA ASN A 59 -11.89 -5.41 -8.61
C ASN A 59 -13.21 -5.15 -7.86
N LYS A 60 -13.38 -5.68 -6.65
CA LYS A 60 -14.53 -5.40 -5.78
C LYS A 60 -14.51 -3.99 -5.17
N HIS A 61 -13.39 -3.27 -5.27
CA HIS A 61 -13.19 -1.98 -4.63
C HIS A 61 -13.01 -0.87 -5.65
N LYS A 62 -13.64 0.29 -5.41
CA LYS A 62 -13.64 1.43 -6.34
C LYS A 62 -12.27 2.11 -6.47
N GLU A 63 -11.51 2.17 -5.38
CA GLU A 63 -10.18 2.77 -5.34
C GLU A 63 -9.25 1.86 -4.55
N VAL A 64 -8.10 1.54 -5.15
CA VAL A 64 -7.04 0.74 -4.52
C VAL A 64 -5.77 1.56 -4.44
N ILE A 65 -5.14 1.53 -3.27
CA ILE A 65 -3.93 2.29 -2.98
C ILE A 65 -2.84 1.32 -2.55
N LYS A 66 -1.77 1.29 -3.33
CA LYS A 66 -0.55 0.58 -2.97
C LYS A 66 0.18 1.40 -1.89
N CYS A 67 0.37 0.82 -0.72
CA CYS A 67 0.97 1.46 0.45
C CYS A 67 1.96 0.50 1.12
N SER A 68 2.73 1.02 2.08
CA SER A 68 3.63 0.20 2.91
C SER A 68 3.02 -0.01 4.30
N THR A 69 3.23 -1.19 4.88
CA THR A 69 2.90 -1.39 6.30
C THR A 69 3.92 -0.70 7.19
N VAL A 70 3.53 -0.40 8.43
CA VAL A 70 4.47 0.03 9.47
C VAL A 70 4.89 -1.20 10.25
N LEU A 71 6.20 -1.45 10.32
CA LEU A 71 6.75 -2.59 11.05
C LEU A 71 6.99 -2.22 12.52
N SER A 72 6.77 -3.18 13.42
CA SER A 72 7.01 -3.03 14.85
C SER A 72 7.89 -4.17 15.37
N PRO A 73 9.17 -3.92 15.67
CA PRO A 73 10.13 -4.98 16.03
C PRO A 73 9.76 -5.79 17.28
N ALA A 74 9.13 -5.15 18.28
CA ALA A 74 8.90 -5.76 19.59
C ALA A 74 7.41 -5.95 19.93
N SER A 75 6.56 -4.98 19.63
CA SER A 75 5.16 -4.94 20.11
C SER A 75 4.14 -5.04 18.97
N GLY A 76 4.57 -5.53 17.81
CA GLY A 76 3.69 -5.73 16.66
C GLY A 76 3.01 -7.09 16.66
N VAL A 77 2.03 -7.21 15.77
CA VAL A 77 1.20 -8.41 15.56
C VAL A 77 1.80 -9.21 14.41
N THR A 78 1.96 -10.52 14.60
CA THR A 78 2.44 -11.41 13.53
C THR A 78 1.32 -11.73 12.54
N PHE A 79 1.67 -12.28 11.38
CA PHE A 79 0.68 -12.67 10.37
C PHE A 79 -0.31 -13.72 10.87
N ASP A 80 0.13 -14.65 11.73
CA ASP A 80 -0.71 -15.69 12.32
C ASP A 80 -1.70 -15.13 13.36
N GLU A 81 -1.40 -13.98 13.94
CA GLU A 81 -2.21 -13.30 14.95
C GLU A 81 -3.24 -12.32 14.33
N LEU A 82 -3.16 -12.07 13.02
CA LEU A 82 -4.04 -11.12 12.33
C LEU A 82 -5.49 -11.60 12.29
N ARG A 83 -6.40 -10.70 12.70
CA ARG A 83 -7.85 -10.96 12.67
C ARG A 83 -8.57 -9.89 11.86
N GLU A 84 -9.56 -10.30 11.07
CA GLU A 84 -10.42 -9.37 10.34
C GLU A 84 -11.01 -8.33 11.32
N GLY A 85 -11.02 -7.06 10.92
CA GLY A 85 -11.45 -5.96 11.79
C GLY A 85 -10.34 -5.35 12.65
N GLN A 86 -9.17 -5.96 12.75
CA GLN A 86 -8.05 -5.42 13.51
C GLN A 86 -7.47 -4.16 12.88
N LYS A 87 -7.11 -3.16 13.70
CA LYS A 87 -6.50 -1.92 13.22
C LYS A 87 -4.99 -2.10 13.03
N LEU A 88 -4.49 -1.68 11.87
CA LEU A 88 -3.07 -1.68 11.51
C LEU A 88 -2.64 -0.31 11.01
N LEU A 89 -1.35 0.01 11.14
CA LEU A 89 -0.77 1.26 10.65
C LEU A 89 -0.15 1.09 9.26
N PHE A 90 -0.43 2.06 8.38
CA PHE A 90 0.07 2.11 7.00
C PHE A 90 0.69 3.46 6.69
N LYS A 91 1.68 3.46 5.78
CA LYS A 91 2.26 4.66 5.17
C LYS A 91 1.80 4.76 3.73
N LEU A 92 1.13 5.86 3.41
CA LEU A 92 0.72 6.16 2.04
C LEU A 92 1.93 6.60 1.19
N PRO A 93 1.90 6.33 -0.13
CA PRO A 93 2.91 6.86 -1.04
C PRO A 93 2.87 8.39 -1.05
N PHE A 94 4.04 9.02 -1.19
CA PHE A 94 4.19 10.48 -1.02
C PHE A 94 5.27 11.12 -1.90
N ARG A 95 5.62 10.50 -3.04
CA ARG A 95 6.69 10.98 -3.93
C ARG A 95 6.15 11.95 -4.97
N THR A 96 5.08 11.59 -5.67
CA THR A 96 4.52 12.40 -6.77
C THR A 96 3.48 13.41 -6.29
N PRO A 97 3.18 14.49 -7.05
CA PRO A 97 2.11 15.43 -6.70
C PRO A 97 0.74 14.75 -6.52
N GLU A 98 0.43 13.76 -7.34
CA GLU A 98 -0.79 12.96 -7.25
C GLU A 98 -0.84 12.14 -5.96
N GLU A 99 0.26 11.49 -5.61
CA GLU A 99 0.40 10.75 -4.35
C GLU A 99 0.25 11.67 -3.14
N LYS A 100 0.85 12.86 -3.17
CA LYS A 100 0.72 13.87 -2.10
C LYS A 100 -0.72 14.35 -1.94
N SER A 101 -1.42 14.59 -3.05
CA SER A 101 -2.84 14.97 -3.06
C SER A 101 -3.71 13.87 -2.47
N LYS A 102 -3.48 12.61 -2.90
CA LYS A 102 -4.18 11.43 -2.38
C LYS A 102 -3.90 11.21 -0.89
N ALA A 103 -2.64 11.30 -0.46
CA ALA A 103 -2.26 11.19 0.94
C ALA A 103 -2.92 12.26 1.80
N ARG A 104 -2.99 13.51 1.32
CA ARG A 104 -3.68 14.60 2.02
C ARG A 104 -5.17 14.33 2.17
N ARG A 105 -5.84 13.90 1.08
CA ARG A 105 -7.26 13.55 1.09
C ARG A 105 -7.59 12.45 2.11
N LEU A 106 -6.68 11.51 2.31
CA LEU A 106 -6.87 10.35 3.18
C LEU A 106 -6.34 10.55 4.60
N GLY A 107 -5.93 11.77 4.96
CA GLY A 107 -5.41 12.07 6.30
C GLY A 107 -4.00 11.54 6.58
N GLY A 108 -3.26 11.13 5.55
CA GLY A 108 -1.86 10.69 5.66
C GLY A 108 -0.84 11.82 5.64
N VAL A 109 -1.27 13.07 5.87
CA VAL A 109 -0.40 14.25 5.88
C VAL A 109 -0.78 15.14 7.07
N ASN A 110 0.22 15.58 7.83
CA ASN A 110 0.00 16.49 8.96
C ASN A 110 -0.21 17.95 8.51
N LYS A 111 -0.50 18.85 9.47
CA LYS A 111 -0.69 20.29 9.21
C LYS A 111 0.53 20.97 8.57
N LEU A 112 1.73 20.40 8.79
CA LEU A 112 3.00 20.88 8.24
C LEU A 112 3.29 20.34 6.83
N GLY A 113 2.38 19.55 6.24
CA GLY A 113 2.58 18.96 4.92
C GLY A 113 3.48 17.72 4.90
N GLN A 114 3.83 17.16 6.07
CA GLN A 114 4.68 15.98 6.19
C GLN A 114 3.84 14.69 6.22
N PRO A 115 4.32 13.59 5.64
CA PRO A 115 3.61 12.32 5.63
C PRO A 115 3.52 11.73 7.03
N ILE A 116 2.35 11.21 7.39
CA ILE A 116 2.07 10.50 8.64
C ILE A 116 1.44 9.13 8.35
N THR A 117 1.41 8.27 9.36
CA THR A 117 0.77 6.97 9.27
C THR A 117 -0.75 7.10 9.36
N ILE A 118 -1.45 6.28 8.59
CA ILE A 118 -2.90 6.16 8.68
C ILE A 118 -3.28 4.82 9.31
N THR A 119 -4.46 4.77 9.93
CA THR A 119 -5.03 3.51 10.41
C THR A 119 -5.88 2.88 9.31
N GLY A 120 -5.64 1.61 9.04
CA GLY A 120 -6.49 0.76 8.20
C GLY A 120 -7.05 -0.41 9.00
N THR A 121 -8.25 -0.85 8.65
CA THR A 121 -8.89 -2.02 9.25
C THR A 121 -8.57 -3.25 8.41
N PHE A 122 -7.83 -4.21 8.97
CA PHE A 122 -7.43 -5.43 8.30
C PHE A 122 -8.65 -6.20 7.78
N LEU A 123 -8.57 -6.61 6.51
CA LEU A 123 -9.60 -7.37 5.82
C LEU A 123 -9.12 -8.78 5.51
N ARG A 124 -7.92 -8.91 4.94
CA ARG A 124 -7.44 -10.20 4.46
C ARG A 124 -5.93 -10.19 4.25
N LEU A 125 -5.32 -11.34 4.48
CA LEU A 125 -3.98 -11.66 4.04
C LEU A 125 -4.09 -12.70 2.91
N ILE A 126 -3.46 -12.44 1.77
CA ILE A 126 -3.28 -13.43 0.70
C ILE A 126 -1.81 -13.75 0.63
N VAL A 127 -1.47 -15.03 0.78
CA VAL A 127 -0.10 -15.53 0.68
C VAL A 127 0.12 -16.04 -0.74
N GLY A 128 1.03 -15.39 -1.45
CA GLY A 128 1.49 -15.73 -2.78
C GLY A 128 2.55 -16.83 -2.79
N PRO A 129 3.00 -17.26 -3.98
CA PRO A 129 4.14 -18.14 -4.11
C PRO A 129 5.43 -17.41 -3.71
N LYS A 130 6.39 -18.10 -3.07
CA LYS A 130 7.68 -17.54 -2.62
C LYS A 130 7.59 -16.49 -1.49
N ASP A 131 6.79 -16.76 -0.47
CA ASP A 131 6.71 -15.91 0.74
C ASP A 131 6.26 -14.47 0.44
N GLU A 132 5.40 -14.32 -0.57
CA GLU A 132 4.78 -13.06 -0.94
C GLU A 132 3.54 -12.82 -0.07
N TYR A 133 3.55 -11.80 0.78
CA TYR A 133 2.43 -11.50 1.68
C TYR A 133 1.70 -10.25 1.22
N HIS A 134 0.50 -10.42 0.65
CA HIS A 134 -0.38 -9.32 0.29
C HIS A 134 -1.37 -9.02 1.41
N ILE A 135 -1.20 -7.84 2.02
CA ILE A 135 -2.01 -7.40 3.15
C ILE A 135 -3.05 -6.42 2.64
N PHE A 136 -4.31 -6.73 2.87
CA PHE A 136 -5.44 -5.90 2.48
C PHE A 136 -6.14 -5.32 3.70
N ALA A 137 -6.38 -4.01 3.66
CA ALA A 137 -7.10 -3.31 4.71
C ALA A 137 -8.06 -2.27 4.14
N LYS A 138 -9.16 -2.02 4.84
CA LYS A 138 -10.07 -0.91 4.58
C LYS A 138 -9.46 0.37 5.14
N GLY A 139 -9.14 1.30 4.25
CA GLY A 139 -8.63 2.62 4.61
C GLY A 139 -9.76 3.66 4.82
N PRO A 140 -9.37 4.91 5.10
CA PRO A 140 -10.29 6.04 5.19
C PRO A 140 -11.14 6.18 3.91
N HIS A 141 -12.37 6.66 4.05
CA HIS A 141 -13.31 6.85 2.93
C HIS A 141 -13.62 5.58 2.11
N GLY A 142 -13.35 4.39 2.67
CA GLY A 142 -13.65 3.11 2.04
C GLY A 142 -12.69 2.70 0.93
N VAL A 143 -11.52 3.36 0.82
CA VAL A 143 -10.46 2.92 -0.12
C VAL A 143 -9.87 1.59 0.34
N LEU A 144 -9.43 0.78 -0.61
CA LEU A 144 -8.69 -0.44 -0.31
C LEU A 144 -7.19 -0.11 -0.22
N LEU A 145 -6.61 -0.38 0.94
CA LEU A 145 -5.17 -0.34 1.15
C LEU A 145 -4.60 -1.72 0.82
N ARG A 146 -3.60 -1.75 -0.06
CA ARG A 146 -2.84 -2.95 -0.41
C ARG A 146 -1.38 -2.72 -0.06
N ALA A 147 -0.85 -3.55 0.82
CA ALA A 147 0.58 -3.62 1.12
C ALA A 147 1.16 -4.99 0.71
N PHE A 148 2.47 -5.02 0.60
CA PHE A 148 3.24 -6.19 0.18
C PHE A 148 4.47 -6.32 1.05
N GLU A 149 4.72 -7.54 1.55
CA GLU A 149 5.90 -7.89 2.32
C GLU A 149 6.49 -9.20 1.75
N GLU A 150 7.82 -9.29 1.68
CA GLU A 150 8.54 -10.46 1.14
C GLU A 150 8.91 -11.50 2.20
N ARG A 151 8.55 -11.23 3.46
CA ARG A 151 8.87 -12.09 4.61
C ARG A 151 7.85 -11.89 5.73
N PRO A 152 7.69 -12.88 6.63
CA PRO A 152 6.88 -12.70 7.83
C PRO A 152 7.46 -11.58 8.69
N VAL A 153 6.64 -10.55 8.95
CA VAL A 153 7.00 -9.39 9.76
C VAL A 153 5.93 -9.13 10.82
N ARG A 154 6.32 -8.39 11.86
CA ARG A 154 5.40 -7.89 12.89
C ARG A 154 4.86 -6.53 12.46
N LEU A 155 3.55 -6.43 12.32
CA LEU A 155 2.85 -5.22 11.91
C LEU A 155 2.54 -4.34 13.12
N ALA A 156 2.73 -3.03 12.96
CA ALA A 156 2.40 -2.06 13.99
C ALA A 156 0.88 -1.86 14.09
N VAL A 157 0.40 -1.89 15.32
CA VAL A 157 -0.97 -1.53 15.69
C VAL A 157 -0.99 -0.11 16.25
N PRO A 158 -2.06 0.68 16.03
CA PRO A 158 -2.19 2.00 16.62
C PRO A 158 -2.18 1.88 18.14
N ARG A 159 -1.38 2.72 18.81
CA ARG A 159 -1.50 2.89 20.26
C ARG A 159 -2.84 3.55 20.56
N TYR A 160 -3.44 3.28 21.72
CA TYR A 160 -4.75 3.84 22.10
C TYR A 160 -4.81 5.39 22.04
N SER A 161 -3.68 6.09 22.03
CA SER A 161 -3.57 7.54 21.83
C SER A 161 -3.51 8.01 20.36
N GLU A 162 -3.23 7.12 19.41
CA GLU A 162 -3.04 7.41 17.98
C GLU A 162 -4.23 6.98 17.12
N ALA A 163 -5.21 6.30 17.71
CA ALA A 163 -6.51 6.06 17.10
C ALA A 163 -7.25 7.41 17.04
N GLY A 164 -6.94 8.20 16.01
CA GLY A 164 -7.45 9.55 15.82
C GLY A 164 -8.90 9.72 16.26
N GLU A 165 -9.08 10.50 17.33
CA GLU A 165 -10.36 10.99 17.85
C GLU A 165 -11.02 12.00 16.88
N GLY A 166 -11.00 11.72 15.57
CA GLY A 166 -11.33 12.69 14.54
C GLY A 166 -12.75 12.61 13.99
N LEU A 167 -13.53 11.55 14.24
CA LEU A 167 -14.80 11.39 13.51
C LEU A 167 -16.00 10.86 14.31
N GLU A 168 -15.83 10.27 15.49
CA GLU A 168 -16.95 9.58 16.15
C GLU A 168 -17.63 10.38 17.28
N LYS A 169 -16.95 11.36 17.88
CA LYS A 169 -17.55 12.21 18.94
C LYS A 169 -18.52 13.25 18.37
N ASN A 170 -18.35 13.66 17.10
CA ASN A 170 -19.18 14.69 16.49
C ASN A 170 -20.55 14.21 16.01
N SER A 171 -20.73 12.90 15.75
CA SER A 171 -22.04 12.39 15.28
C SER A 171 -23.08 12.42 16.40
N LYS A 172 -22.75 11.92 17.60
CA LYS A 172 -23.67 11.93 18.75
C LYS A 172 -23.98 13.35 19.23
N ALA A 173 -22.99 14.24 19.27
CA ALA A 173 -23.21 15.65 19.62
C ALA A 173 -24.12 16.36 18.60
N MET A 174 -23.94 16.10 17.30
CA MET A 174 -24.77 16.69 16.24
C MET A 174 -26.22 16.20 16.31
N TRP A 175 -26.46 14.92 16.63
CA TRP A 175 -27.81 14.39 16.84
C TRP A 175 -28.50 15.00 18.07
N ILE A 176 -27.77 15.19 19.18
CA ILE A 176 -28.32 15.83 20.39
C ILE A 176 -28.71 17.29 20.11
N VAL A 177 -27.87 18.04 19.38
CA VAL A 177 -28.17 19.43 18.99
C VAL A 177 -29.37 19.50 18.04
N ALA A 178 -29.45 18.60 17.06
CA ALA A 178 -30.57 18.56 16.11
C ALA A 178 -31.91 18.24 16.80
N ILE A 179 -31.92 17.29 17.75
CA ILE A 179 -33.12 16.96 18.54
C ILE A 179 -33.53 18.14 19.42
N GLY A 180 -32.56 18.79 20.10
CA GLY A 180 -32.84 19.98 20.91
C GLY A 180 -33.43 21.13 20.10
N PHE A 181 -32.95 21.36 18.88
CA PHE A 181 -33.47 22.39 17.99
C PHE A 181 -34.89 22.10 17.50
N LEU A 182 -35.21 20.84 17.17
CA LEU A 182 -36.56 20.42 16.80
C LEU A 182 -37.57 20.63 17.93
N ILE A 183 -37.20 20.28 19.17
CA ILE A 183 -38.05 20.51 20.34
C ILE A 183 -38.27 22.00 20.56
N PHE A 184 -37.24 22.83 20.42
CA PHE A 184 -37.35 24.28 20.56
C PHE A 184 -38.32 24.90 19.54
N ILE A 185 -38.25 24.47 18.27
CA ILE A 185 -39.21 24.91 17.23
C ILE A 185 -40.62 24.47 17.57
N ALA A 186 -40.82 23.24 18.03
CA ALA A 186 -42.15 22.74 18.40
C ALA A 186 -42.76 23.56 19.55
N VAL A 187 -41.97 23.88 20.59
CA VAL A 187 -42.41 24.71 21.71
C VAL A 187 -42.76 26.13 21.25
N LEU A 188 -41.91 26.74 20.41
CA LEU A 188 -42.21 28.06 19.83
C LEU A 188 -43.47 28.04 18.97
N GLY A 189 -43.68 26.99 18.18
CA GLY A 189 -44.89 26.82 17.37
C GLY A 189 -46.16 26.74 18.20
N VAL A 190 -46.13 26.03 19.34
CA VAL A 190 -47.27 25.95 20.27
C VAL A 190 -47.52 27.29 20.95
N ILE A 191 -46.48 28.01 21.39
CA ILE A 191 -46.62 29.34 22.01
C ILE A 191 -47.18 30.36 21.02
N TYR A 192 -46.79 30.29 19.75
CA TYR A 192 -47.26 31.24 18.74
C TYR A 192 -48.72 30.99 18.31
N PHE A 193 -49.25 29.77 18.53
CA PHE A 193 -50.61 29.38 18.16
C PHE A 193 -51.61 29.42 19.33
N LEU A 194 -51.15 29.73 20.55
CA LEU A 194 -51.98 30.04 21.73
C LEU A 194 -52.21 31.54 21.84
#